data_AF-A0A497BBJ8-F1
#
_entry.id   AF-A0A497BBJ8-F1
#
_cell.length_a   1.000
_cell.length_b   1.000
_cell.length_c   1.000
_cell.angle_alpha   90.00
_cell.angle_beta   90.00
_cell.angle_gamma   90.00
#
_symmetry.space_group_name_H-M   'P 1'
#
loop_
_entity.id
_entity.type
_entity.pdbx_description
1 polymer ?
#
loop_
_entity_poly.entity_id
_entity_poly.type
_entity_poly.pdbx_seq_one_letter_code
_entity_poly.pdbx_strand_id
1 'polypeptide(L)'
;MEKLPIGIQSFEVMRTRGFVYVDKTETIHRLVTEGMYYFLARPRRFGKSLLVSTLRCLFEGRRELFEGLWIAEPGHWEWTPHPVVVIDFNQIALDTPENLRSSLQTSLQEIAKAYQIKLKTSLLVSQFKELILSLYRQTQKPVAVLIDEYDKPLIEHLGRGEHGLAIGRANRDILRSFFGVLKGADVADATRFVLLTGVSRFSRVSVFSALNNLNDISMSEDYAELLGYTGAELDAYFDKFIARLTAKLERPRTEARAALAQYYDGYRFSESPLKVYNPFSVLAALQHRALKNYWFATGTPTFLINLLKEKQYPLPQLENLQVSVSAFSTFEIDHLAPEALLFQTGYLTIADVEDNIYTLSYPNQEVKTSFTESLLFTVAEVEREASSHILRLSRYLRDENLEAFFASVQAVFASIPYDIQTKRDEAYYHTLFYLMMSASGGAARSSVLTSRGRIDMLVTFPGKAASASKVYIIEFKCNQSTETALRQIHAQGYAEPFQDSGKKVILLGINFDTELRNVEAWAMEEA
;
A
#
# COMPACT_ATOMS: atom_id res chain seq x y z
N MET A 1 -11.33 29.01 -8.38
CA MET A 1 -11.29 28.20 -7.14
C MET A 1 -10.48 26.94 -7.42
N GLU A 2 -9.40 26.71 -6.67
CA GLU A 2 -8.60 25.48 -6.74
C GLU A 2 -9.46 24.23 -6.43
N LYS A 3 -9.25 23.15 -7.19
CA LYS A 3 -9.96 21.87 -7.04
C LYS A 3 -8.99 20.76 -6.64
N LEU A 4 -9.45 19.81 -5.84
CA LEU A 4 -8.66 18.61 -5.48
C LEU A 4 -8.70 17.57 -6.62
N PRO A 5 -7.55 17.01 -7.06
CA PRO A 5 -7.46 16.09 -8.19
C PRO A 5 -7.84 14.64 -7.86
N ILE A 6 -8.98 14.40 -7.20
CA ILE A 6 -9.34 13.06 -6.71
C ILE A 6 -9.75 12.15 -7.87
N GLY A 7 -9.03 11.04 -8.01
CA GLY A 7 -9.25 10.07 -9.09
C GLY A 7 -8.82 10.58 -10.47
N ILE A 8 -8.17 11.75 -10.56
CA ILE A 8 -7.67 12.28 -11.82
C ILE A 8 -6.26 11.72 -12.05
N GLN A 9 -6.06 11.08 -13.20
CA GLN A 9 -4.78 10.50 -13.59
C GLN A 9 -4.17 11.18 -14.83
N SER A 10 -4.91 12.07 -15.49
CA SER A 10 -4.41 12.84 -16.63
C SER A 10 -3.79 14.16 -16.17
N PHE A 11 -2.51 14.33 -16.45
CA PHE A 11 -1.77 15.57 -16.20
C PHE A 11 -2.41 16.75 -16.95
N GLU A 12 -2.72 16.58 -18.24
CA GLU A 12 -3.39 17.59 -19.05
C GLU A 12 -4.73 18.03 -18.45
N VAL A 13 -5.56 17.08 -17.99
CA VAL A 13 -6.82 17.42 -17.30
C VAL A 13 -6.57 18.20 -16.01
N MET A 14 -5.55 17.82 -15.23
CA MET A 14 -5.22 18.55 -14.00
C MET A 14 -4.86 20.01 -14.29
N ARG A 15 -3.97 20.22 -15.26
CA ARG A 15 -3.44 21.54 -15.63
C ARG A 15 -4.51 22.43 -16.28
N THR A 16 -5.31 21.88 -17.20
CA THR A 16 -6.32 22.65 -17.95
C THR A 16 -7.60 22.95 -17.17
N ARG A 17 -7.96 22.15 -16.17
CA ARG A 17 -9.25 22.30 -15.44
C ARG A 17 -9.12 22.92 -14.05
N GLY A 18 -7.95 23.46 -13.72
CA GLY A 18 -7.69 24.18 -12.46
C GLY A 18 -7.63 23.27 -11.23
N PHE A 19 -7.15 22.05 -11.40
CA PHE A 19 -6.86 21.17 -10.27
C PHE A 19 -5.46 21.48 -9.71
N VAL A 20 -5.31 21.30 -8.40
CA VAL A 20 -3.99 21.39 -7.75
C VAL A 20 -3.10 20.28 -8.30
N TYR A 21 -1.89 20.64 -8.73
CA TYR A 21 -0.83 19.71 -9.10
C TYR A 21 0.38 20.01 -8.22
N VAL A 22 0.87 18.99 -7.51
CA VAL A 22 2.11 19.09 -6.73
C VAL A 22 3.27 18.89 -7.69
N ASP A 23 4.17 19.87 -7.73
CA ASP A 23 5.25 19.87 -8.70
C ASP A 23 6.33 18.85 -8.32
N LYS A 24 6.48 17.82 -9.17
CA LYS A 24 7.53 16.79 -9.07
C LYS A 24 8.53 16.89 -10.21
N THR A 25 8.50 17.99 -10.97
CA THR A 25 9.14 18.04 -12.28
C THR A 25 10.67 18.11 -12.22
N GLU A 26 11.26 18.55 -11.09
CA GLU A 26 12.70 18.43 -10.83
C GLU A 26 13.16 16.97 -10.72
N THR A 27 12.44 16.15 -9.95
CA THR A 27 12.74 14.71 -9.84
C THR A 27 12.46 13.98 -11.15
N ILE A 28 11.42 14.38 -11.89
CA ILE A 28 11.15 13.87 -13.24
C ILE A 28 12.29 14.24 -14.19
N HIS A 29 12.82 15.46 -14.12
CA HIS A 29 13.94 15.89 -14.94
C HIS A 29 15.17 14.98 -14.74
N ARG A 30 15.58 14.75 -13.48
CA ARG A 30 16.66 13.79 -13.16
C ARG A 30 16.41 12.41 -13.79
N LEU A 31 15.18 11.89 -13.64
CA LEU A 31 14.79 10.59 -14.19
C LEU A 31 15.00 10.51 -15.71
N VAL A 32 14.63 11.56 -16.47
CA VAL A 32 14.70 11.53 -17.94
C VAL A 32 16.07 11.94 -18.51
N THR A 33 16.97 12.47 -17.68
CA THR A 33 18.33 12.88 -18.08
C THR A 33 19.40 11.88 -17.68
N GLU A 34 19.25 11.15 -16.57
CA GLU A 34 20.30 10.27 -16.03
C GLU A 34 20.33 8.88 -16.67
N GLY A 35 19.22 8.42 -17.23
CA GLY A 35 19.11 7.07 -17.76
C GLY A 35 17.97 6.89 -18.76
N MET A 36 17.83 5.66 -19.23
CA MET A 36 16.89 5.31 -20.30
C MET A 36 15.85 4.29 -19.90
N TYR A 37 16.17 3.30 -19.06
CA TYR A 37 15.26 2.18 -18.78
C TYR A 37 14.97 2.12 -17.29
N TYR A 38 13.73 2.41 -16.91
CA TYR A 38 13.31 2.48 -15.52
C TYR A 38 12.12 1.60 -15.21
N PHE A 39 12.10 1.12 -13.97
CA PHE A 39 10.99 0.43 -13.37
C PHE A 39 10.62 1.07 -12.03
N LEU A 40 9.33 1.30 -11.81
CA LEU A 40 8.79 1.88 -10.59
C LEU A 40 7.56 1.11 -10.11
N ALA A 41 7.75 0.37 -9.01
CA ALA A 41 6.68 -0.22 -8.23
C ALA A 41 6.22 0.74 -7.13
N ARG A 42 4.92 1.01 -7.08
CA ARG A 42 4.27 1.65 -5.93
C ARG A 42 2.88 1.03 -5.70
N PRO A 43 2.38 1.07 -4.46
CA PRO A 43 1.03 0.62 -4.17
C PRO A 43 -0.02 1.31 -5.05
N ARG A 44 -1.21 0.71 -5.13
CA ARG A 44 -2.32 1.30 -5.88
C ARG A 44 -2.61 2.73 -5.37
N ARG A 45 -2.97 3.61 -6.30
CA ARG A 45 -3.38 5.01 -6.02
C ARG A 45 -2.29 5.95 -5.51
N PHE A 46 -1.03 5.61 -5.74
CA PHE A 46 0.11 6.49 -5.44
C PHE A 46 0.44 7.51 -6.54
N GLY A 47 -0.28 7.51 -7.66
CA GLY A 47 -0.05 8.47 -8.76
C GLY A 47 0.84 7.96 -9.90
N LYS A 48 1.04 6.64 -10.02
CA LYS A 48 1.81 6.03 -11.13
C LYS A 48 1.29 6.47 -12.51
N SER A 49 -0.01 6.35 -12.75
CA SER A 49 -0.65 6.78 -14.01
C SER A 49 -0.53 8.29 -14.25
N LEU A 50 -0.53 9.10 -13.18
CA LEU A 50 -0.28 10.54 -13.29
C LEU A 50 1.15 10.83 -13.72
N LEU A 51 2.13 10.12 -13.17
CA LEU A 51 3.53 10.22 -13.62
C LEU A 51 3.66 9.82 -15.10
N VAL A 52 3.05 8.70 -15.52
CA VAL A 52 3.01 8.28 -16.93
C VAL A 52 2.39 9.37 -17.81
N SER A 53 1.25 9.95 -17.40
CA SER A 53 0.62 11.03 -18.15
C SER A 53 1.47 12.31 -18.18
N THR A 54 2.23 12.60 -17.12
CA THR A 54 3.12 13.77 -17.04
C THR A 54 4.29 13.59 -18.00
N LEU A 55 4.94 12.42 -17.97
CA LEU A 55 6.03 12.06 -18.88
C LEU A 55 5.58 12.08 -20.34
N ARG A 56 4.37 11.58 -20.63
CA ARG A 56 3.79 11.66 -21.98
C ARG A 56 3.76 13.11 -22.48
N CYS A 57 3.17 14.01 -21.69
CA CYS A 57 3.07 15.42 -22.06
C CYS A 57 4.45 16.10 -22.18
N LEU A 58 5.40 15.71 -21.33
CA LEU A 58 6.76 16.23 -21.35
C LEU A 58 7.48 15.85 -22.66
N PHE A 59 7.45 14.57 -23.04
CA PHE A 59 8.07 14.09 -24.27
C PHE A 59 7.34 14.58 -25.54
N GLU A 60 6.02 14.77 -25.48
CA GLU A 60 5.26 15.39 -26.57
C GLU A 60 5.58 16.89 -26.75
N GLY A 61 6.38 17.49 -25.87
CA GLY A 61 6.80 18.90 -25.96
C GLY A 61 5.68 19.90 -25.63
N ARG A 62 4.66 19.47 -24.86
CA ARG A 62 3.47 20.28 -24.49
C ARG A 62 3.78 21.33 -23.42
N ARG A 63 4.67 22.28 -23.73
CA ARG A 63 5.20 23.30 -22.80
C ARG A 63 4.12 24.06 -22.05
N GLU A 64 3.00 24.36 -22.71
CA GLU A 64 1.88 25.10 -22.14
C GLU A 64 1.29 24.43 -20.89
N LEU A 65 1.40 23.10 -20.78
CA LEU A 65 0.90 22.37 -19.61
C LEU A 65 1.82 22.51 -18.39
N PHE A 66 3.10 22.84 -18.60
CA PHE A 66 4.11 22.94 -17.56
C PHE A 66 4.38 24.37 -17.07
N GLU A 67 3.66 25.36 -17.59
CA GLU A 67 3.79 26.74 -17.13
C GLU A 67 3.63 26.86 -15.61
N GLY A 68 4.60 27.53 -14.96
CA GLY A 68 4.65 27.68 -13.50
C GLY A 68 5.16 26.46 -12.74
N LEU A 69 5.68 25.44 -13.42
CA LEU A 69 6.40 24.32 -12.84
C LEU A 69 7.92 24.48 -13.04
N TRP A 70 8.71 23.88 -12.16
CA TRP A 70 10.18 23.93 -12.16
C TRP A 70 10.78 23.62 -13.52
N ILE A 71 10.30 22.57 -14.21
CA ILE A 71 10.86 22.15 -15.51
C ILE A 71 10.62 23.12 -16.67
N ALA A 72 9.66 24.06 -16.52
CA ALA A 72 9.39 25.07 -17.53
C ALA A 72 10.31 26.31 -17.41
N GLU A 73 11.08 26.41 -16.32
CA GLU A 73 12.05 27.47 -16.15
C GLU A 73 13.17 27.39 -17.21
N PRO A 74 13.73 28.54 -17.64
CA PRO A 74 14.73 28.57 -18.70
C PRO A 74 15.96 27.70 -18.39
N GLY A 75 16.31 26.81 -19.31
CA GLY A 75 17.50 25.96 -19.21
C GLY A 75 17.26 24.58 -18.60
N HIS A 76 16.07 24.30 -18.04
CA HIS A 76 15.78 22.99 -17.43
C HIS A 76 15.29 21.94 -18.44
N TRP A 77 14.64 22.32 -19.55
CA TRP A 77 14.18 21.34 -20.54
C TRP A 77 14.16 21.87 -21.96
N GLU A 78 14.56 21.01 -22.89
CA GLU A 78 14.39 21.24 -24.32
C GLU A 78 13.04 20.70 -24.78
N TRP A 79 12.14 21.62 -25.18
CA TRP A 79 10.78 21.31 -25.61
C TRP A 79 10.69 20.71 -27.02
N THR A 80 11.69 19.94 -27.43
CA THR A 80 11.69 19.21 -28.70
C THR A 80 10.76 18.01 -28.59
N PRO A 81 9.71 17.91 -29.44
CA PRO A 81 8.79 16.77 -29.37
C PRO A 81 9.46 15.45 -29.78
N HIS A 82 9.14 14.40 -29.03
CA HIS A 82 9.47 13.02 -29.30
C HIS A 82 8.19 12.21 -29.52
N PRO A 83 8.17 11.22 -30.43
CA PRO A 83 7.06 10.27 -30.49
C PRO A 83 6.97 9.48 -29.17
N VAL A 84 5.75 9.31 -28.68
CA VAL A 84 5.46 8.59 -27.43
C VAL A 84 4.54 7.40 -27.72
N VAL A 85 4.93 6.24 -27.19
CA VAL A 85 4.14 5.01 -27.17
C VAL A 85 3.69 4.79 -25.73
N VAL A 86 2.38 4.85 -25.48
CA VAL A 86 1.80 4.57 -24.16
C VAL A 86 0.97 3.31 -24.21
N ILE A 87 1.25 2.35 -23.34
CA ILE A 87 0.47 1.13 -23.17
C ILE A 87 -0.04 1.09 -21.73
N ASP A 88 -1.35 1.23 -21.57
CA ASP A 88 -2.02 1.16 -20.28
C ASP A 88 -2.72 -0.19 -20.14
N PHE A 89 -2.18 -1.07 -19.31
CA PHE A 89 -2.75 -2.41 -19.09
C PHE A 89 -4.12 -2.37 -18.41
N ASN A 90 -4.60 -1.22 -17.92
CA ASN A 90 -5.98 -1.10 -17.49
C ASN A 90 -7.00 -1.25 -18.63
N GLN A 91 -6.58 -1.00 -19.86
CA GLN A 91 -7.41 -1.05 -21.07
C GLN A 91 -7.16 -2.31 -21.90
N ILE A 92 -6.29 -3.21 -21.43
CA ILE A 92 -5.90 -4.44 -22.12
C ILE A 92 -6.70 -5.61 -21.55
N ALA A 93 -7.39 -6.36 -22.41
CA ALA A 93 -8.02 -7.62 -22.02
C ALA A 93 -6.94 -8.64 -21.66
N LEU A 94 -7.07 -9.30 -20.52
CA LEU A 94 -5.99 -10.10 -19.92
C LEU A 94 -6.48 -11.38 -19.23
N ASP A 95 -7.76 -11.71 -19.42
CA ASP A 95 -8.44 -12.89 -18.88
C ASP A 95 -7.92 -14.20 -19.49
N THR A 96 -7.44 -14.19 -20.73
CA THR A 96 -6.77 -15.31 -21.39
C THR A 96 -5.51 -14.87 -22.14
N PRO A 97 -4.55 -15.77 -22.42
CA PRO A 97 -3.37 -15.46 -23.21
C PRO A 97 -3.68 -14.98 -24.63
N GLU A 98 -4.74 -15.51 -25.24
CA GLU A 98 -5.21 -15.12 -26.57
C GLU A 98 -5.77 -13.70 -26.56
N ASN A 99 -6.60 -13.36 -25.57
CA ASN A 99 -7.15 -12.02 -25.40
C ASN A 99 -6.04 -11.00 -25.10
N LEU A 100 -5.06 -11.37 -24.28
CA LEU A 100 -3.88 -10.54 -24.02
C LEU A 100 -3.12 -10.21 -25.32
N ARG A 101 -2.83 -11.23 -26.13
CA ARG A 101 -2.14 -11.03 -27.42
C ARG A 101 -2.96 -10.11 -28.33
N SER A 102 -4.24 -10.43 -28.52
CA SER A 102 -5.14 -9.70 -29.43
C SER A 102 -5.33 -8.24 -29.01
N SER A 103 -5.51 -7.99 -27.71
CA SER A 103 -5.72 -6.65 -27.16
C SER A 103 -4.44 -5.80 -27.24
N LEU A 104 -3.26 -6.39 -26.99
CA LEU A 104 -1.99 -5.71 -27.22
C LEU A 104 -1.78 -5.37 -28.71
N GLN A 105 -2.08 -6.29 -29.63
CA GLN A 105 -1.99 -6.03 -31.07
C GLN A 105 -2.91 -4.88 -31.49
N THR A 106 -4.14 -4.86 -30.97
CA THR A 106 -5.11 -3.78 -31.21
C THR A 106 -4.57 -2.44 -30.71
N SER A 107 -4.04 -2.39 -29.49
CA SER A 107 -3.44 -1.18 -28.93
C SER A 107 -2.28 -0.65 -29.78
N LEU A 108 -1.36 -1.53 -30.24
CA LEU A 108 -0.28 -1.13 -31.14
C LEU A 108 -0.79 -0.57 -32.48
N GLN A 109 -1.86 -1.15 -33.03
CA GLN A 109 -2.48 -0.67 -34.26
C GLN A 109 -3.14 0.70 -34.09
N GLU A 110 -3.80 0.95 -32.94
CA GLU A 110 -4.38 2.25 -32.62
C GLU A 110 -3.31 3.33 -32.48
N ILE A 111 -2.20 3.02 -31.79
CA ILE A 111 -1.05 3.92 -31.68
C ILE A 111 -0.46 4.18 -33.08
N ALA A 112 -0.22 3.14 -33.88
CA ALA A 112 0.29 3.29 -35.25
C ALA A 112 -0.62 4.19 -36.09
N LYS A 113 -1.95 3.97 -36.01
CA LYS A 113 -2.94 4.76 -36.72
C LYS A 113 -2.92 6.24 -36.30
N ALA A 114 -2.73 6.54 -35.02
CA ALA A 114 -2.60 7.92 -34.54
C ALA A 114 -1.41 8.66 -35.18
N TYR A 115 -0.33 7.94 -35.47
CA TYR A 115 0.84 8.45 -36.20
C TYR A 115 0.78 8.26 -37.73
N GLN A 116 -0.35 7.77 -38.25
CA GLN A 116 -0.55 7.47 -39.68
C GLN A 116 0.41 6.40 -40.23
N ILE A 117 0.87 5.49 -39.36
CA ILE A 117 1.71 4.35 -39.69
C ILE A 117 0.86 3.13 -39.97
N LYS A 118 1.19 2.38 -41.03
CA LYS A 118 0.59 1.07 -41.32
C LYS A 118 1.58 -0.03 -40.96
N LEU A 119 1.26 -0.77 -39.89
CA LEU A 119 2.00 -1.98 -39.51
C LEU A 119 1.72 -3.09 -40.53
N LYS A 120 2.78 -3.77 -41.00
CA LYS A 120 2.70 -4.81 -42.02
C LYS A 120 2.73 -6.21 -41.40
N THR A 121 3.37 -6.35 -40.25
CA THR A 121 3.51 -7.63 -39.57
C THR A 121 2.24 -7.99 -38.80
N SER A 122 1.97 -9.30 -38.65
CA SER A 122 0.84 -9.81 -37.85
C SER A 122 1.26 -10.34 -36.48
N LEU A 123 2.55 -10.63 -36.27
CA LEU A 123 3.06 -11.13 -34.99
C LEU A 123 3.24 -9.97 -34.00
N LEU A 124 2.69 -10.11 -32.78
CA LEU A 124 2.72 -9.07 -31.73
C LEU A 124 4.11 -8.48 -31.49
N VAL A 125 5.13 -9.34 -31.32
CA VAL A 125 6.52 -8.92 -31.08
C VAL A 125 7.07 -8.11 -32.27
N SER A 126 6.81 -8.57 -33.49
CA SER A 126 7.24 -7.89 -34.70
C SER A 126 6.52 -6.56 -34.91
N GLN A 127 5.23 -6.47 -34.55
CA GLN A 127 4.44 -5.24 -34.62
C GLN A 127 4.98 -4.18 -33.67
N PHE A 128 5.35 -4.56 -32.44
CA PHE A 128 5.90 -3.61 -31.49
C PHE A 128 7.24 -3.05 -31.96
N LYS A 129 8.11 -3.93 -32.47
CA LYS A 129 9.38 -3.54 -33.08
C LYS A 129 9.17 -2.62 -34.29
N GLU A 130 8.26 -3.00 -35.18
CA GLU A 130 7.93 -2.25 -36.39
C GLU A 130 7.38 -0.86 -36.05
N LEU A 131 6.55 -0.73 -35.02
CA LEU A 131 6.01 0.54 -34.55
C LEU A 131 7.13 1.49 -34.12
N ILE A 132 8.01 1.06 -33.20
CA ILE A 132 9.10 1.91 -32.68
C ILE A 132 10.02 2.38 -33.82
N LEU A 133 10.46 1.45 -34.67
CA LEU A 133 11.35 1.79 -35.78
C LEU A 133 10.68 2.68 -36.82
N SER A 134 9.38 2.50 -37.08
CA SER A 134 8.63 3.33 -38.02
C SER A 134 8.43 4.74 -37.48
N LEU A 135 8.13 4.89 -36.19
CA LEU A 135 8.04 6.19 -35.51
C LEU A 135 9.37 6.94 -35.59
N TYR A 136 10.47 6.25 -35.28
CA TYR A 136 11.81 6.83 -35.37
C TYR A 136 12.15 7.27 -36.80
N ARG A 137 11.89 6.43 -37.80
CA ARG A 137 12.13 6.77 -39.22
C ARG A 137 11.26 7.93 -39.71
N GLN A 138 10.00 8.01 -39.28
CA GLN A 138 9.09 9.06 -39.71
C GLN A 138 9.41 10.41 -39.06
N THR A 139 9.74 10.41 -37.78
CA THR A 139 9.94 11.64 -37.00
C THR A 139 11.40 12.09 -36.92
N GLN A 140 12.35 11.18 -37.21
CA GLN A 140 13.79 11.37 -36.96
C GLN A 140 14.10 11.75 -35.50
N LYS A 141 13.22 11.33 -34.57
CA LYS A 141 13.35 11.56 -33.12
C LYS A 141 13.18 10.23 -32.38
N PRO A 142 14.04 9.92 -31.38
CA PRO A 142 13.94 8.68 -30.63
C PRO A 142 12.65 8.63 -29.79
N VAL A 143 12.10 7.44 -29.61
CA VAL A 143 10.75 7.17 -29.09
C VAL A 143 10.76 7.00 -27.57
N ALA A 144 9.84 7.65 -26.86
CA ALA A 144 9.57 7.37 -25.45
C ALA A 144 8.51 6.26 -25.32
N VAL A 145 8.80 5.22 -24.53
CA VAL A 145 7.90 4.07 -24.31
C VAL A 145 7.46 4.06 -22.85
N LEU A 146 6.18 4.27 -22.59
CA LEU A 146 5.62 4.33 -21.25
C LEU A 146 4.60 3.21 -21.07
N ILE A 147 4.81 2.36 -20.08
CA ILE A 147 3.99 1.17 -19.81
C ILE A 147 3.40 1.29 -18.41
N ASP A 148 2.08 1.36 -18.31
CA ASP A 148 1.37 1.45 -17.03
C ASP A 148 0.73 0.13 -16.60
N GLU A 149 0.85 -0.19 -15.31
CA GLU A 149 0.33 -1.40 -14.65
C GLU A 149 0.74 -2.71 -15.36
N TYR A 150 2.04 -2.84 -15.70
CA TYR A 150 2.60 -3.96 -16.48
C TYR A 150 2.28 -5.36 -15.92
N ASP A 151 2.07 -5.44 -14.60
CA ASP A 151 1.91 -6.64 -13.81
C ASP A 151 0.45 -7.08 -13.67
N LYS A 152 -0.50 -6.26 -14.13
CA LYS A 152 -1.93 -6.58 -14.10
C LYS A 152 -2.28 -7.94 -14.74
N PRO A 153 -1.69 -8.34 -15.89
CA PRO A 153 -1.92 -9.67 -16.47
C PRO A 153 -1.44 -10.85 -15.64
N LEU A 154 -0.68 -10.60 -14.56
CA LEU A 154 -0.19 -11.60 -13.62
C LEU A 154 -1.03 -11.56 -12.34
N ILE A 155 -1.18 -10.37 -11.75
CA ILE A 155 -1.87 -10.17 -10.46
C ILE A 155 -3.31 -10.67 -10.51
N GLU A 156 -4.02 -10.41 -11.61
CA GLU A 156 -5.45 -10.75 -11.67
C GLU A 156 -5.73 -12.25 -11.58
N HIS A 157 -4.74 -13.09 -11.91
CA HIS A 157 -4.87 -14.54 -11.90
C HIS A 157 -4.33 -15.23 -10.65
N LEU A 158 -3.65 -14.47 -9.77
CA LEU A 158 -3.19 -14.98 -8.50
C LEU A 158 -4.38 -15.38 -7.60
N GLY A 159 -4.25 -16.51 -6.91
CA GLY A 159 -5.28 -17.00 -5.99
C GLY A 159 -6.50 -17.63 -6.66
N ARG A 160 -6.48 -17.86 -7.98
CA ARG A 160 -7.57 -18.51 -8.73
C ARG A 160 -7.32 -20.01 -8.99
N GLY A 161 -6.55 -20.66 -8.11
CA GLY A 161 -6.13 -22.05 -8.25
C GLY A 161 -5.19 -22.31 -9.43
N GLU A 162 -4.95 -23.59 -9.73
CA GLU A 162 -4.06 -24.05 -10.81
C GLU A 162 -4.41 -23.46 -12.18
N HIS A 163 -5.70 -23.33 -12.49
CA HIS A 163 -6.14 -22.78 -13.78
C HIS A 163 -5.72 -21.31 -13.96
N GLY A 164 -5.97 -20.46 -12.95
CA GLY A 164 -5.50 -19.07 -12.99
C GLY A 164 -3.98 -18.99 -13.03
N LEU A 165 -3.29 -19.82 -12.25
CA LEU A 165 -1.83 -19.86 -12.26
C LEU A 165 -1.28 -20.19 -13.66
N ALA A 166 -1.89 -21.15 -14.37
CA ALA A 166 -1.53 -21.51 -15.74
C ALA A 166 -1.72 -20.34 -16.72
N ILE A 167 -2.83 -19.59 -16.62
CA ILE A 167 -3.04 -18.36 -17.41
C ILE A 167 -1.97 -17.31 -17.07
N GLY A 168 -1.69 -17.09 -15.78
CA GLY A 168 -0.66 -16.17 -15.33
C GLY A 168 0.73 -16.50 -15.90
N ARG A 169 1.11 -17.79 -15.93
CA ARG A 169 2.35 -18.25 -16.56
C ARG A 169 2.38 -18.00 -18.07
N ALA A 170 1.28 -18.29 -18.77
CA ALA A 170 1.20 -18.04 -20.20
C ALA A 170 1.24 -16.53 -20.54
N ASN A 171 0.56 -15.69 -19.75
CA ASN A 171 0.61 -14.23 -19.85
C ASN A 171 2.02 -13.71 -19.60
N ARG A 172 2.70 -14.21 -18.57
CA ARG A 172 4.10 -13.88 -18.28
C ARG A 172 5.02 -14.15 -19.47
N ASP A 173 4.87 -15.29 -20.13
CA ASP A 173 5.70 -15.66 -21.28
C ASP A 173 5.42 -14.76 -22.50
N ILE A 174 4.16 -14.33 -22.70
CA ILE A 174 3.80 -13.31 -23.69
C ILE A 174 4.51 -11.99 -23.38
N LEU A 175 4.41 -11.50 -22.15
CA LEU A 175 5.02 -10.25 -21.71
C LEU A 175 6.54 -10.29 -21.83
N ARG A 176 7.17 -11.42 -21.49
CA ARG A 176 8.63 -11.61 -21.66
C ARG A 176 9.05 -11.40 -23.11
N SER A 177 8.37 -12.05 -24.05
CA SER A 177 8.66 -11.90 -25.48
C SER A 177 8.34 -10.49 -25.99
N PHE A 178 7.26 -9.89 -25.49
CA PHE A 178 6.84 -8.54 -25.87
C PHE A 178 7.86 -7.48 -25.45
N PHE A 179 8.23 -7.44 -24.17
CA PHE A 179 9.18 -6.46 -23.65
C PHE A 179 10.62 -6.71 -24.11
N GLY A 180 10.96 -7.96 -24.46
CA GLY A 180 12.29 -8.30 -25.01
C GLY A 180 12.64 -7.56 -26.30
N VAL A 181 11.66 -7.01 -27.02
CA VAL A 181 11.87 -6.14 -28.20
C VAL A 181 12.76 -4.94 -27.87
N LEU A 182 12.63 -4.37 -26.68
CA LEU A 182 13.32 -3.14 -26.28
C LEU A 182 14.84 -3.32 -26.08
N LYS A 183 15.35 -4.56 -26.12
CA LYS A 183 16.79 -4.88 -26.08
C LYS A 183 17.45 -4.91 -27.46
N GLY A 184 16.68 -5.04 -28.54
CA GLY A 184 17.26 -5.07 -29.90
C GLY A 184 18.08 -3.81 -30.16
N ALA A 185 19.31 -3.93 -30.66
CA ALA A 185 20.22 -2.79 -30.83
C ALA A 185 19.59 -1.68 -31.69
N ASP A 186 18.89 -2.05 -32.77
CA ASP A 186 18.17 -1.12 -33.63
C ASP A 186 16.99 -0.42 -32.91
N VAL A 187 16.35 -1.12 -31.97
CA VAL A 187 15.28 -0.53 -31.13
C VAL A 187 15.87 0.39 -30.07
N ALA A 188 17.00 0.02 -29.46
CA ALA A 188 17.69 0.84 -28.47
C ALA A 188 18.15 2.18 -29.07
N ASP A 189 18.74 2.16 -30.27
CA ASP A 189 19.14 3.38 -31.00
C ASP A 189 17.92 4.28 -31.32
N ALA A 190 16.75 3.68 -31.50
CA ALA A 190 15.49 4.35 -31.77
C ALA A 190 14.73 4.76 -30.48
N THR A 191 15.23 4.47 -29.29
CA THR A 191 14.51 4.66 -28.01
C THR A 191 15.12 5.80 -27.20
N ARG A 192 14.28 6.74 -26.77
CA ARG A 192 14.68 7.88 -25.93
C ARG A 192 14.64 7.55 -24.44
N PHE A 193 13.59 6.82 -24.04
CA PHE A 193 13.24 6.57 -22.65
C PHE A 193 12.22 5.44 -22.55
N VAL A 194 12.29 4.65 -21.48
CA VAL A 194 11.39 3.55 -21.14
C VAL A 194 11.06 3.62 -19.66
N LEU A 195 9.77 3.68 -19.31
CA LEU A 195 9.30 3.52 -17.94
C LEU A 195 8.23 2.43 -17.88
N LEU A 196 8.41 1.49 -16.96
CA LEU A 196 7.40 0.51 -16.58
C LEU A 196 6.93 0.80 -15.15
N THR A 197 5.62 0.93 -14.95
CA THR A 197 5.01 1.08 -13.64
C THR A 197 4.15 -0.13 -13.29
N GLY A 198 4.08 -0.47 -12.00
CA GLY A 198 3.28 -1.58 -11.49
C GLY A 198 3.10 -1.51 -9.97
N VAL A 199 2.47 -2.52 -9.40
CA VAL A 199 2.35 -2.68 -7.93
C VAL A 199 3.45 -3.59 -7.40
N SER A 200 3.70 -4.70 -8.08
CA SER A 200 4.55 -5.79 -7.61
C SER A 200 5.76 -6.01 -8.49
N ARG A 201 6.83 -6.56 -7.90
CA ARG A 201 8.07 -6.91 -8.60
C ARG A 201 8.09 -8.39 -8.97
N PHE A 202 7.22 -8.80 -9.89
CA PHE A 202 7.29 -10.17 -10.42
C PHE A 202 8.63 -10.43 -11.10
N SER A 203 9.16 -11.65 -10.93
CA SER A 203 10.57 -11.92 -11.15
C SER A 203 11.17 -11.32 -12.42
N ARG A 204 12.28 -10.58 -12.24
CA ARG A 204 13.16 -10.07 -13.30
C ARG A 204 13.72 -11.20 -14.16
N VAL A 205 13.77 -12.44 -13.68
CA VAL A 205 14.19 -13.60 -14.49
C VAL A 205 13.07 -14.08 -15.43
N SER A 206 11.82 -13.68 -15.19
CA SER A 206 10.65 -14.26 -15.86
C SER A 206 9.97 -13.34 -16.89
N VAL A 207 9.81 -12.04 -16.63
CA VAL A 207 9.28 -11.06 -17.62
C VAL A 207 10.40 -10.18 -18.18
N PHE A 208 11.39 -9.84 -17.35
CA PHE A 208 12.44 -8.87 -17.68
C PHE A 208 13.83 -9.48 -17.87
N SER A 209 13.95 -10.81 -17.99
CA SER A 209 15.25 -11.45 -18.28
C SER A 209 15.75 -11.09 -19.67
N ALA A 210 14.84 -10.58 -20.50
CA ALA A 210 15.15 -9.97 -21.77
C ALA A 210 15.57 -8.49 -21.66
N LEU A 211 15.43 -7.83 -20.50
CA LEU A 211 15.75 -6.42 -20.23
C LEU A 211 16.71 -6.27 -19.05
N ASN A 212 17.95 -6.75 -19.22
CA ASN A 212 18.98 -6.71 -18.17
C ASN A 212 19.42 -5.30 -17.74
N ASN A 213 18.98 -4.25 -18.46
CA ASN A 213 19.36 -2.85 -18.22
C ASN A 213 18.29 -2.04 -17.47
N LEU A 214 17.20 -2.68 -17.03
CA LEU A 214 16.09 -1.99 -16.37
C LEU A 214 16.51 -1.55 -14.95
N ASN A 215 16.62 -0.25 -14.70
CA ASN A 215 16.93 0.29 -13.38
C ASN A 215 15.68 0.33 -12.49
N ASP A 216 15.68 -0.41 -11.39
CA ASP A 216 14.58 -0.45 -10.43
C ASP A 216 14.74 0.68 -9.41
N ILE A 217 13.97 1.76 -9.60
CA ILE A 217 14.00 2.95 -8.74
C ILE A 217 13.01 2.87 -7.57
N SER A 218 12.34 1.72 -7.38
CA SER A 218 11.29 1.58 -6.39
C SER A 218 11.79 1.76 -4.95
N MET A 219 13.05 1.44 -4.65
CA MET A 219 13.66 1.63 -3.32
C MET A 219 14.79 2.66 -3.33
N SER A 220 14.95 3.42 -4.42
CA SER A 220 15.96 4.46 -4.51
C SER A 220 15.56 5.67 -3.65
N GLU A 221 16.51 6.21 -2.90
CA GLU A 221 16.33 7.40 -2.09
C GLU A 221 16.06 8.65 -2.95
N ASP A 222 16.73 8.76 -4.10
CA ASP A 222 16.58 9.89 -5.03
C ASP A 222 15.15 10.04 -5.57
N TYR A 223 14.42 8.93 -5.60
CA TYR A 223 13.05 8.83 -6.12
C TYR A 223 12.03 8.48 -5.02
N ALA A 224 12.41 8.55 -3.74
CA ALA A 224 11.53 8.19 -2.62
C ALA A 224 10.24 9.01 -2.60
N GLU A 225 10.34 10.30 -2.91
CA GLU A 225 9.22 11.26 -2.94
C GLU A 225 8.61 11.47 -4.33
N LEU A 226 9.08 10.76 -5.38
CA LEU A 226 8.55 10.92 -6.74
C LEU A 226 7.03 10.71 -6.81
N LEU A 227 6.51 9.81 -5.98
CA LEU A 227 5.10 9.50 -5.83
C LEU A 227 4.68 9.59 -4.36
N GLY A 228 3.45 10.03 -4.09
CA GLY A 228 3.03 10.43 -2.75
C GLY A 228 3.17 11.94 -2.52
N TYR A 229 2.71 12.40 -1.35
CA TYR A 229 2.92 13.78 -0.91
C TYR A 229 3.76 13.80 0.36
N THR A 230 4.73 14.69 0.45
CA THR A 230 5.43 14.95 1.70
C THR A 230 4.60 15.87 2.61
N GLY A 231 4.95 15.94 3.89
CA GLY A 231 4.33 16.88 4.82
C GLY A 231 4.45 18.34 4.35
N ALA A 232 5.62 18.71 3.82
CA ALA A 232 5.91 20.05 3.29
C ALA A 232 5.05 20.38 2.05
N GLU A 233 4.89 19.42 1.14
CA GLU A 233 4.02 19.58 -0.03
C GLU A 233 2.56 19.73 0.36
N LEU A 234 2.11 19.01 1.40
CA LEU A 234 0.76 19.22 1.92
C LEU A 234 0.55 20.63 2.44
N ASP A 235 1.53 21.20 3.14
CA ASP A 235 1.45 22.57 3.63
C ASP A 235 1.53 23.59 2.49
N ALA A 236 2.35 23.37 1.48
CA ALA A 236 2.50 24.28 0.35
C ALA A 236 1.27 24.29 -0.59
N TYR A 237 0.77 23.12 -0.97
CA TYR A 237 -0.24 23.00 -2.04
C TYR A 237 -1.67 22.84 -1.53
N PHE A 238 -1.86 22.43 -0.28
CA PHE A 238 -3.19 22.08 0.26
C PHE A 238 -3.59 22.86 1.51
N ASP A 239 -2.89 23.94 1.85
CA ASP A 239 -3.13 24.78 3.04
C ASP A 239 -4.61 25.14 3.24
N LYS A 240 -5.25 25.67 2.20
CA LYS A 240 -6.66 26.09 2.23
C LYS A 240 -7.61 24.92 2.55
N PHE A 241 -7.28 23.72 2.08
CA PHE A 241 -8.09 22.53 2.35
C PHE A 241 -7.85 21.99 3.76
N ILE A 242 -6.61 22.03 4.24
CA ILE A 242 -6.26 21.70 5.62
C ILE A 242 -6.96 22.65 6.59
N ALA A 243 -7.03 23.95 6.29
CA ALA A 243 -7.76 24.92 7.10
C ALA A 243 -9.26 24.57 7.21
N ARG A 244 -9.89 24.14 6.10
CA ARG A 244 -11.30 23.67 6.09
C ARG A 244 -11.51 22.40 6.89
N LEU A 245 -10.59 21.44 6.80
CA LEU A 245 -10.61 20.23 7.63
C LEU A 245 -10.48 20.60 9.12
N THR A 246 -9.52 21.46 9.45
CA THR A 246 -9.26 21.94 10.83
C THR A 246 -10.51 22.56 11.44
N ALA A 247 -11.17 23.46 10.70
CA ALA A 247 -12.43 24.07 11.14
C ALA A 247 -13.54 23.03 11.37
N LYS A 248 -13.61 21.97 10.56
CA LYS A 248 -14.60 20.90 10.69
C LYS A 248 -14.31 19.96 11.87
N LEU A 249 -13.03 19.73 12.18
CA LEU A 249 -12.61 18.89 13.30
C LEU A 249 -12.73 19.61 14.66
N GLU A 250 -12.91 20.93 14.66
CA GLU A 250 -12.97 21.77 15.87
C GLU A 250 -11.73 21.58 16.77
N ARG A 251 -10.56 21.50 16.12
CA ARG A 251 -9.27 21.31 16.78
C ARG A 251 -8.25 22.33 16.31
N PRO A 252 -7.19 22.62 17.10
CA PRO A 252 -6.04 23.38 16.63
C PRO A 252 -5.46 22.77 15.35
N ARG A 253 -4.91 23.62 14.47
CA ARG A 253 -4.30 23.17 13.20
C ARG A 253 -3.22 22.11 13.42
N THR A 254 -2.41 22.24 14.46
CA THR A 254 -1.36 21.28 14.83
C THR A 254 -1.95 19.90 15.13
N GLU A 255 -3.05 19.83 15.89
CA GLU A 255 -3.76 18.58 16.18
C GLU A 255 -4.44 17.99 14.94
N ALA A 256 -5.04 18.83 14.09
CA ALA A 256 -5.64 18.38 12.84
C ALA A 256 -4.58 17.79 11.88
N ARG A 257 -3.40 18.41 11.81
CA ARG A 257 -2.24 17.90 11.06
C ARG A 257 -1.74 16.58 11.63
N ALA A 258 -1.58 16.48 12.96
CA ALA A 258 -1.17 15.24 13.61
C ALA A 258 -2.18 14.11 13.36
N ALA A 259 -3.49 14.39 13.42
CA ALA A 259 -4.53 13.42 13.13
C ALA A 259 -4.53 12.99 11.65
N LEU A 260 -4.29 13.92 10.71
CA LEU A 260 -4.12 13.61 9.30
C LEU A 260 -2.90 12.71 9.06
N ALA A 261 -1.78 13.01 9.73
CA ALA A 261 -0.55 12.23 9.64
C ALA A 261 -0.76 10.81 10.19
N GLN A 262 -1.37 10.69 11.38
CA GLN A 262 -1.69 9.40 11.99
C GLN A 262 -2.56 8.51 11.09
N TYR A 263 -3.48 9.12 10.33
CA TYR A 263 -4.39 8.38 9.45
C TYR A 263 -3.79 8.04 8.08
N TYR A 264 -2.94 8.89 7.50
CA TYR A 264 -2.60 8.80 6.06
C TYR A 264 -1.13 8.92 5.69
N ASP A 265 -0.26 9.37 6.61
CA ASP A 265 1.19 9.40 6.40
C ASP A 265 1.79 8.00 6.63
N GLY A 266 3.11 7.87 6.54
CA GLY A 266 3.84 6.73 7.08
C GLY A 266 4.45 5.81 6.04
N TYR A 267 4.13 5.98 4.76
CA TYR A 267 4.73 5.16 3.70
C TYR A 267 6.18 5.57 3.47
N ARG A 268 7.11 4.67 3.80
CA ARG A 268 8.55 4.74 3.53
C ARG A 268 8.93 3.65 2.56
N PHE A 269 9.60 4.02 1.48
CA PHE A 269 9.92 3.13 0.37
C PHE A 269 11.42 2.83 0.20
N SER A 270 12.30 3.51 0.94
CA SER A 270 13.76 3.38 0.84
C SER A 270 14.41 3.42 2.23
N GLU A 271 15.74 3.32 2.27
CA GLU A 271 16.53 3.47 3.50
C GLU A 271 16.49 4.91 4.04
N SER A 272 16.27 5.92 3.18
CA SER A 272 15.92 7.27 3.64
C SER A 272 14.73 7.26 4.63
N PRO A 273 14.80 8.05 5.72
CA PRO A 273 13.71 8.15 6.70
C PRO A 273 12.46 8.89 6.17
N LEU A 274 12.51 9.37 4.92
CA LEU A 274 11.42 10.11 4.29
C LEU A 274 10.15 9.26 4.19
N LYS A 275 9.04 9.85 4.62
CA LYS A 275 7.69 9.27 4.57
C LYS A 275 6.80 10.13 3.71
N VAL A 276 5.87 9.49 3.02
CA VAL A 276 4.87 10.15 2.19
C VAL A 276 3.46 9.71 2.55
N TYR A 277 2.52 10.61 2.31
CA TYR A 277 1.10 10.38 2.40
C TYR A 277 0.60 9.65 1.16
N ASN A 278 -0.38 8.75 1.33
CA ASN A 278 -1.14 8.23 0.19
C ASN A 278 -1.95 9.37 -0.46
N PRO A 279 -1.72 9.70 -1.75
CA PRO A 279 -2.41 10.83 -2.41
C PRO A 279 -3.92 10.69 -2.42
N PHE A 280 -4.45 9.50 -2.72
CA PHE A 280 -5.89 9.31 -2.79
C PHE A 280 -6.57 9.52 -1.43
N SER A 281 -6.04 8.90 -0.38
CA SER A 281 -6.63 8.99 0.96
C SER A 281 -6.62 10.40 1.51
N VAL A 282 -5.49 11.10 1.40
CA VAL A 282 -5.38 12.48 1.91
C VAL A 282 -6.27 13.44 1.12
N LEU A 283 -6.33 13.32 -0.21
CA LEU A 283 -7.22 14.16 -1.01
C LEU A 283 -8.69 13.89 -0.67
N ALA A 284 -9.10 12.61 -0.54
CA ALA A 284 -10.45 12.25 -0.15
C ALA A 284 -10.81 12.80 1.24
N ALA A 285 -9.90 12.70 2.21
CA ALA A 285 -10.08 13.26 3.54
C ALA A 285 -10.26 14.78 3.51
N LEU A 286 -9.47 15.49 2.69
CA LEU A 286 -9.57 16.94 2.50
C LEU A 286 -10.88 17.35 1.79
N GLN A 287 -11.36 16.56 0.83
CA GLN A 287 -12.62 16.83 0.13
C GLN A 287 -13.82 16.63 1.05
N HIS A 288 -13.89 15.48 1.73
CA HIS A 288 -14.98 15.12 2.61
C HIS A 288 -14.89 15.77 3.99
N ARG A 289 -13.73 16.35 4.32
CA ARG A 289 -13.41 16.97 5.61
C ARG A 289 -13.61 15.98 6.77
N ALA A 290 -13.19 14.74 6.55
CA ALA A 290 -13.38 13.65 7.50
C ALA A 290 -12.25 12.63 7.41
N LEU A 291 -11.75 12.21 8.56
CA LEU A 291 -10.76 11.14 8.68
C LEU A 291 -11.51 9.80 8.67
N LYS A 292 -11.42 9.07 7.56
CA LYS A 292 -12.06 7.77 7.30
C LYS A 292 -11.15 6.88 6.45
N ASN A 293 -11.56 5.63 6.27
CA ASN A 293 -10.85 4.67 5.44
C ASN A 293 -11.32 4.79 3.98
N TYR A 294 -10.54 5.44 3.13
CA TYR A 294 -10.81 5.72 1.71
C TYR A 294 -10.05 4.78 0.76
N TRP A 295 -8.83 4.34 1.10
CA TRP A 295 -7.98 3.52 0.24
C TRP A 295 -8.55 2.11 0.05
N PHE A 296 -8.97 1.48 1.14
CA PHE A 296 -9.34 0.06 1.16
C PHE A 296 -10.63 -0.28 0.38
N ALA A 297 -11.55 0.68 0.21
CA ALA A 297 -12.85 0.46 -0.40
C ALA A 297 -12.83 0.06 -1.90
N THR A 298 -11.65 -0.10 -2.50
CA THR A 298 -11.48 0.02 -3.96
C THR A 298 -10.61 -1.05 -4.62
N GLY A 299 -10.25 -2.08 -3.87
CA GLY A 299 -9.53 -3.23 -4.39
C GLY A 299 -9.28 -4.21 -3.26
N THR A 300 -10.22 -5.14 -3.06
CA THR A 300 -10.14 -6.13 -1.99
C THR A 300 -8.87 -6.97 -2.14
N PRO A 301 -8.03 -7.09 -1.10
CA PRO A 301 -6.83 -7.94 -1.10
C PRO A 301 -7.16 -9.43 -0.95
N THR A 302 -8.27 -9.91 -1.54
CA THR A 302 -8.77 -11.27 -1.33
C THR A 302 -7.69 -12.32 -1.52
N PHE A 303 -6.88 -12.20 -2.57
CA PHE A 303 -5.75 -13.08 -2.80
C PHE A 303 -4.72 -13.04 -1.66
N LEU A 304 -4.28 -11.86 -1.24
CA LEU A 304 -3.28 -11.72 -0.19
C LEU A 304 -3.77 -12.24 1.16
N ILE A 305 -5.04 -11.98 1.48
CA ILE A 305 -5.68 -12.50 2.69
C ILE A 305 -5.79 -14.02 2.65
N ASN A 306 -6.20 -14.58 1.52
CA ASN A 306 -6.27 -16.03 1.33
C ASN A 306 -4.88 -16.66 1.43
N LEU A 307 -3.84 -16.02 0.89
CA LEU A 307 -2.46 -16.47 1.00
C LEU A 307 -1.98 -16.50 2.45
N LEU A 308 -2.30 -15.47 3.25
CA LEU A 308 -1.99 -15.44 4.68
C LEU A 308 -2.73 -16.55 5.45
N LYS A 309 -4.00 -16.80 5.10
CA LYS A 309 -4.80 -17.89 5.66
C LYS A 309 -4.21 -19.26 5.35
N GLU A 310 -3.92 -19.53 4.08
CA GLU A 310 -3.34 -20.79 3.60
C GLU A 310 -1.99 -21.07 4.28
N LYS A 311 -1.15 -20.05 4.40
CA LYS A 311 0.15 -20.15 5.08
C LYS A 311 0.08 -20.12 6.60
N GLN A 312 -1.12 -20.02 7.19
CA GLN A 312 -1.34 -19.88 8.64
C GLN A 312 -0.44 -18.80 9.27
N TYR A 313 -0.35 -17.64 8.60
CA TYR A 313 0.58 -16.59 8.96
C TYR A 313 0.28 -16.04 10.37
N PRO A 314 1.29 -15.84 11.25
CA PRO A 314 1.08 -15.27 12.57
C PRO A 314 0.74 -13.77 12.47
N LEU A 315 -0.55 -13.45 12.29
CA LEU A 315 -1.03 -12.10 11.99
C LEU A 315 -0.57 -11.00 12.97
N PRO A 316 -0.46 -11.25 14.29
CA PRO A 316 0.04 -10.22 15.20
C PRO A 316 1.51 -9.85 14.96
N GLN A 317 2.30 -10.72 14.34
CA GLN A 317 3.71 -10.47 13.98
C GLN A 317 3.87 -9.60 12.73
N LEU A 318 2.77 -9.24 12.05
CA LEU A 318 2.81 -8.25 10.97
C LEU A 318 3.20 -6.85 11.49
N GLU A 319 3.03 -6.60 12.78
CA GLU A 319 3.63 -5.45 13.44
C GLU A 319 5.08 -5.74 13.83
N ASN A 320 6.00 -4.94 13.32
CA ASN A 320 7.44 -5.08 13.55
C ASN A 320 8.03 -6.37 12.95
N LEU A 321 7.52 -6.76 11.79
CA LEU A 321 8.02 -7.88 11.01
C LEU A 321 9.44 -7.57 10.53
N GLN A 322 10.43 -8.32 11.00
CA GLN A 322 11.83 -8.16 10.57
C GLN A 322 12.15 -9.03 9.35
N VAL A 323 12.72 -8.42 8.32
CA VAL A 323 13.15 -9.09 7.09
C VAL A 323 14.52 -8.61 6.64
N SER A 324 15.27 -9.46 5.95
CA SER A 324 16.48 -9.05 5.25
C SER A 324 16.14 -8.35 3.93
N VAL A 325 17.10 -7.62 3.36
CA VAL A 325 16.96 -6.99 2.03
C VAL A 325 16.50 -7.97 0.93
N SER A 326 16.88 -9.24 1.05
CA SER A 326 16.48 -10.30 0.10
C SER A 326 14.98 -10.56 0.08
N ALA A 327 14.22 -10.19 1.10
CA ALA A 327 12.77 -10.27 1.10
C ALA A 327 12.14 -9.30 0.09
N PHE A 328 12.80 -8.19 -0.25
CA PHE A 328 12.34 -7.27 -1.30
C PHE A 328 12.77 -7.68 -2.70
N SER A 329 13.57 -8.75 -2.80
CA SER A 329 13.98 -9.28 -4.09
C SER A 329 12.78 -9.85 -4.86
N THR A 330 12.97 -9.95 -6.17
CA THR A 330 12.01 -10.51 -7.11
C THR A 330 11.57 -11.91 -6.73
N PHE A 331 10.26 -12.15 -6.60
CA PHE A 331 9.71 -13.50 -6.38
C PHE A 331 9.08 -14.06 -7.65
N GLU A 332 9.08 -15.39 -7.74
CA GLU A 332 8.44 -16.14 -8.83
C GLU A 332 6.94 -16.26 -8.57
N ILE A 333 6.14 -16.35 -9.64
CA ILE A 333 4.69 -16.59 -9.54
C ILE A 333 4.40 -17.87 -8.73
N ASP A 334 5.34 -18.81 -8.74
CA ASP A 334 5.24 -20.13 -8.12
C ASP A 334 5.66 -20.14 -6.64
N HIS A 335 6.39 -19.11 -6.18
CA HIS A 335 6.93 -19.01 -4.82
C HIS A 335 6.68 -17.61 -4.26
N LEU A 336 5.45 -17.41 -3.79
CA LEU A 336 4.99 -16.13 -3.26
C LEU A 336 5.50 -15.91 -1.82
N ALA A 337 6.24 -14.83 -1.59
CA ALA A 337 6.64 -14.36 -0.26
C ALA A 337 5.62 -13.33 0.26
N PRO A 338 4.81 -13.66 1.28
CA PRO A 338 3.79 -12.74 1.81
C PRO A 338 4.35 -11.39 2.23
N GLU A 339 5.54 -11.37 2.82
CA GLU A 339 6.22 -10.16 3.32
C GLU A 339 6.49 -9.16 2.19
N ALA A 340 7.03 -9.66 1.07
CA ALA A 340 7.30 -8.86 -0.12
C ALA A 340 6.00 -8.29 -0.72
N LEU A 341 4.96 -9.14 -0.81
CA LEU A 341 3.66 -8.75 -1.33
C LEU A 341 2.98 -7.71 -0.45
N LEU A 342 3.01 -7.89 0.87
CA LEU A 342 2.46 -6.94 1.84
C LEU A 342 3.11 -5.55 1.70
N PHE A 343 4.43 -5.51 1.52
CA PHE A 343 5.15 -4.26 1.26
C PHE A 343 4.77 -3.63 -0.10
N GLN A 344 4.88 -4.39 -1.18
CA GLN A 344 4.64 -3.91 -2.55
C GLN A 344 3.20 -3.42 -2.76
N THR A 345 2.23 -4.10 -2.15
CA THR A 345 0.82 -3.73 -2.22
C THR A 345 0.44 -2.61 -1.24
N GLY A 346 1.34 -2.20 -0.34
CA GLY A 346 1.16 -1.07 0.58
C GLY A 346 0.40 -1.38 1.87
N TYR A 347 0.27 -2.66 2.24
CA TYR A 347 -0.26 -3.05 3.54
C TYR A 347 0.77 -2.93 4.66
N LEU A 348 2.04 -3.16 4.32
CA LEU A 348 3.18 -2.88 5.18
C LEU A 348 4.11 -1.86 4.51
N THR A 349 4.92 -1.21 5.32
CA THR A 349 5.94 -0.25 4.90
C THR A 349 7.16 -0.36 5.79
N ILE A 350 8.28 0.24 5.40
CA ILE A 350 9.50 0.26 6.21
C ILE A 350 9.25 1.14 7.43
N ALA A 351 9.14 0.53 8.61
CA ALA A 351 9.09 1.24 9.88
C ALA A 351 10.50 1.70 10.26
N ASP A 352 11.48 0.80 10.14
CA ASP A 352 12.87 1.06 10.51
C ASP A 352 13.88 0.26 9.69
N VAL A 353 15.14 0.70 9.66
CA VAL A 353 16.27 0.04 9.01
C VAL A 353 17.47 0.07 9.95
N GLU A 354 17.95 -1.11 10.34
CA GLU A 354 19.17 -1.30 11.12
C GLU A 354 20.10 -2.26 10.36
N ASP A 355 21.24 -1.75 9.90
CA ASP A 355 22.16 -2.46 8.99
C ASP A 355 21.44 -3.05 7.76
N ASN A 356 21.34 -4.38 7.67
CA ASN A 356 20.66 -5.09 6.58
C ASN A 356 19.29 -5.66 6.99
N ILE A 357 18.77 -5.27 8.15
CA ILE A 357 17.50 -5.71 8.71
C ILE A 357 16.49 -4.57 8.57
N TYR A 358 15.40 -4.88 7.87
CA TYR A 358 14.28 -3.98 7.66
C TYR A 358 13.15 -4.40 8.57
N THR A 359 12.67 -3.47 9.39
CA THR A 359 11.48 -3.67 10.20
C THR A 359 10.28 -3.14 9.42
N LEU A 360 9.31 -4.01 9.12
CA LEU A 360 8.07 -3.69 8.44
C LEU A 360 6.92 -3.52 9.44
N SER A 361 6.03 -2.57 9.16
CA SER A 361 4.79 -2.38 9.94
C SER A 361 3.71 -1.71 9.10
N TYR A 362 2.50 -1.58 9.63
CA TYR A 362 1.43 -0.83 8.97
C TYR A 362 1.85 0.64 8.80
N PRO A 363 1.60 1.26 7.63
CA PRO A 363 1.98 2.66 7.41
C PRO A 363 1.21 3.62 8.31
N ASN A 364 -0.08 3.35 8.54
CA ASN A 364 -0.97 4.24 9.29
C ASN A 364 -2.23 3.52 9.79
N GLN A 365 -3.06 4.29 10.52
CA GLN A 365 -4.30 3.82 11.09
C GLN A 365 -5.31 3.36 10.04
N GLU A 366 -5.41 4.03 8.88
CA GLU A 366 -6.34 3.64 7.81
C GLU A 366 -6.06 2.20 7.36
N VAL A 367 -4.81 1.92 6.99
CA VAL A 367 -4.41 0.61 6.47
C VAL A 367 -4.55 -0.46 7.54
N LYS A 368 -4.07 -0.18 8.76
CA LYS A 368 -4.17 -1.13 9.87
C LYS A 368 -5.61 -1.52 10.17
N THR A 369 -6.50 -0.53 10.32
CA THR A 369 -7.91 -0.76 10.67
C THR A 369 -8.59 -1.59 9.59
N SER A 370 -8.50 -1.18 8.33
CA SER A 370 -9.20 -1.89 7.24
C SER A 370 -8.61 -3.27 6.94
N PHE A 371 -7.29 -3.43 7.02
CA PHE A 371 -6.66 -4.72 6.75
C PHE A 371 -6.97 -5.74 7.85
N THR A 372 -6.87 -5.34 9.12
CA THR A 372 -7.22 -6.20 10.25
C THR A 372 -8.71 -6.54 10.29
N GLU A 373 -9.59 -5.60 9.93
CA GLU A 373 -11.02 -5.87 9.73
C GLU A 373 -11.25 -6.95 8.67
N SER A 374 -10.58 -6.86 7.51
CA SER A 374 -10.72 -7.86 6.47
C SER A 374 -10.12 -9.22 6.84
N LEU A 375 -9.00 -9.24 7.58
CA LEU A 375 -8.42 -10.46 8.13
C LEU A 375 -9.37 -11.13 9.13
N LEU A 376 -10.04 -10.35 9.99
CA LEU A 376 -10.99 -10.85 10.97
C LEU A 376 -12.18 -11.58 10.30
N PHE A 377 -12.75 -11.00 9.24
CA PHE A 377 -13.89 -11.63 8.57
C PHE A 377 -13.52 -12.82 7.67
N THR A 378 -12.29 -12.89 7.17
CA THR A 378 -11.90 -13.91 6.16
C THR A 378 -11.01 -15.01 6.72
N VAL A 379 -10.01 -14.64 7.54
CA VAL A 379 -9.08 -15.60 8.15
C VAL A 379 -9.72 -16.22 9.38
N ALA A 380 -10.31 -15.39 10.23
CA ALA A 380 -10.97 -15.83 11.45
C ALA A 380 -12.44 -16.25 11.26
N GLU A 381 -12.98 -16.07 10.05
CA GLU A 381 -14.34 -16.49 9.66
C GLU A 381 -15.44 -15.98 10.60
N VAL A 382 -15.21 -14.81 11.19
CA VAL A 382 -16.23 -14.10 11.98
C VAL A 382 -17.37 -13.67 11.06
N GLU A 383 -18.60 -13.90 11.48
CA GLU A 383 -19.77 -13.47 10.72
C GLU A 383 -19.85 -11.94 10.61
N ARG A 384 -20.27 -11.43 9.46
CA ARG A 384 -20.38 -9.97 9.24
C ARG A 384 -21.39 -9.30 10.18
N GLU A 385 -22.33 -10.04 10.75
CA GLU A 385 -23.29 -9.53 11.73
C GLU A 385 -22.59 -9.04 13.01
N ALA A 386 -21.43 -9.62 13.34
CA ALA A 386 -20.60 -9.21 14.48
C ALA A 386 -19.91 -7.84 14.29
N SER A 387 -19.92 -7.26 13.08
CA SER A 387 -19.29 -5.95 12.79
C SER A 387 -19.74 -4.85 13.74
N SER A 388 -21.02 -4.84 14.12
CA SER A 388 -21.57 -3.81 15.01
C SER A 388 -20.98 -3.87 16.43
N HIS A 389 -20.63 -5.07 16.90
CA HIS A 389 -19.95 -5.28 18.18
C HIS A 389 -18.50 -4.80 18.09
N ILE A 390 -17.78 -5.18 17.03
CA ILE A 390 -16.39 -4.81 16.79
C ILE A 390 -16.21 -3.29 16.76
N LEU A 391 -17.05 -2.57 16.01
CA LEU A 391 -16.97 -1.10 15.87
C LEU A 391 -17.14 -0.32 17.19
N ARG A 392 -17.65 -0.96 18.25
CA ARG A 392 -17.87 -0.32 19.55
C ARG A 392 -16.76 -0.63 20.57
N LEU A 393 -15.92 -1.63 20.33
CA LEU A 393 -14.91 -2.11 21.29
C LEU A 393 -13.95 -0.99 21.75
N SER A 394 -13.33 -0.28 20.81
CA SER A 394 -12.43 0.85 21.10
C SER A 394 -13.12 1.95 21.94
N ARG A 395 -14.42 2.18 21.72
CA ARG A 395 -15.20 3.15 22.50
C ARG A 395 -15.45 2.67 23.92
N TYR A 396 -15.86 1.41 24.09
CA TYR A 396 -16.11 0.86 25.42
C TYR A 396 -14.86 0.85 26.30
N LEU A 397 -13.70 0.49 25.75
CA LEU A 397 -12.44 0.61 26.50
C LEU A 397 -12.09 2.07 26.80
N ARG A 398 -12.27 2.99 25.84
CA ARG A 398 -12.03 4.42 26.09
C ARG A 398 -12.88 4.95 27.25
N ASP A 399 -14.14 4.51 27.31
CA ASP A 399 -15.12 4.94 28.31
C ASP A 399 -15.07 4.09 29.60
N GLU A 400 -14.13 3.13 29.70
CA GLU A 400 -13.99 2.18 30.81
C GLU A 400 -15.23 1.30 31.07
N ASN A 401 -16.11 1.14 30.06
CA ASN A 401 -17.28 0.27 30.15
C ASN A 401 -16.88 -1.18 29.83
N LEU A 402 -16.18 -1.84 30.75
CA LEU A 402 -15.67 -3.19 30.56
C LEU A 402 -16.79 -4.24 30.46
N GLU A 403 -17.93 -4.04 31.13
CA GLU A 403 -19.07 -4.95 31.01
C GLU A 403 -19.60 -4.99 29.57
N ALA A 404 -19.88 -3.82 28.96
CA ALA A 404 -20.33 -3.75 27.57
C ALA A 404 -19.25 -4.20 26.57
N PHE A 405 -17.97 -3.94 26.91
CA PHE A 405 -16.83 -4.41 26.14
C PHE A 405 -16.80 -5.95 26.08
N PHE A 406 -16.76 -6.63 27.23
CA PHE A 406 -16.68 -8.09 27.26
C PHE A 406 -17.95 -8.76 26.76
N ALA A 407 -19.14 -8.19 26.98
CA ALA A 407 -20.37 -8.67 26.37
C ALA A 407 -20.29 -8.64 24.82
N SER A 408 -19.66 -7.60 24.26
CA SER A 408 -19.45 -7.50 22.80
C SER A 408 -18.37 -8.47 22.31
N VAL A 409 -17.27 -8.63 23.04
CA VAL A 409 -16.22 -9.62 22.74
C VAL A 409 -16.80 -11.04 22.75
N GLN A 410 -17.59 -11.38 23.77
CA GLN A 410 -18.24 -12.69 23.89
C GLN A 410 -19.22 -12.96 22.76
N ALA A 411 -19.99 -11.94 22.34
CA ALA A 411 -20.87 -12.05 21.18
C ALA A 411 -20.10 -12.31 19.87
N VAL A 412 -18.94 -11.67 19.68
CA VAL A 412 -18.08 -11.93 18.52
C VAL A 412 -17.54 -13.36 18.54
N PHE A 413 -17.00 -13.84 19.67
CA PHE A 413 -16.52 -15.23 19.79
C PHE A 413 -17.64 -16.25 19.56
N ALA A 414 -18.83 -15.98 20.08
CA ALA A 414 -20.00 -16.85 19.89
C ALA A 414 -20.46 -16.94 18.42
N SER A 415 -20.12 -15.97 17.57
CA SER A 415 -20.44 -15.99 16.14
C SER A 415 -19.49 -16.84 15.30
N ILE A 416 -18.40 -17.36 15.89
CA ILE A 416 -17.42 -18.16 15.15
C ILE A 416 -17.93 -19.61 15.03
N PRO A 417 -18.08 -20.16 13.81
CA PRO A 417 -18.58 -21.51 13.60
C PRO A 417 -17.79 -22.59 14.33
N TYR A 418 -18.51 -23.58 14.86
CA TYR A 418 -17.91 -24.59 15.72
C TYR A 418 -17.08 -25.63 14.97
N ASP A 419 -17.38 -25.84 13.70
CA ASP A 419 -16.80 -26.83 12.79
C ASP A 419 -15.46 -26.40 12.20
N ILE A 420 -15.04 -25.16 12.45
CA ILE A 420 -13.69 -24.68 12.13
C ILE A 420 -12.66 -25.48 12.92
N GLN A 421 -11.93 -26.33 12.21
CA GLN A 421 -10.85 -27.16 12.75
C GLN A 421 -9.57 -26.33 12.92
N THR A 422 -9.51 -25.51 13.97
CA THR A 422 -8.32 -24.76 14.36
C THR A 422 -7.92 -25.12 15.78
N LYS A 423 -6.60 -25.21 16.03
CA LYS A 423 -6.07 -25.39 17.38
C LYS A 423 -6.40 -24.15 18.21
N ARG A 424 -7.24 -24.30 19.23
CA ARG A 424 -7.67 -23.21 20.11
C ARG A 424 -6.77 -23.14 21.33
N ASP A 425 -5.66 -22.45 21.17
CA ASP A 425 -4.73 -22.11 22.25
C ASP A 425 -4.65 -20.59 22.47
N GLU A 426 -3.81 -20.16 23.39
CA GLU A 426 -3.64 -18.74 23.73
C GLU A 426 -3.27 -17.89 22.51
N ALA A 427 -2.49 -18.43 21.57
CA ALA A 427 -2.10 -17.72 20.35
C ALA A 427 -3.29 -17.48 19.41
N TYR A 428 -4.23 -18.43 19.32
CA TYR A 428 -5.47 -18.26 18.58
C TYR A 428 -6.32 -17.11 19.16
N TYR A 429 -6.59 -17.13 20.47
CA TYR A 429 -7.40 -16.09 21.10
C TYR A 429 -6.72 -14.72 21.08
N HIS A 430 -5.41 -14.68 21.29
CA HIS A 430 -4.62 -13.46 21.14
C HIS A 430 -4.78 -12.91 19.71
N THR A 431 -4.62 -13.73 18.67
CA THR A 431 -4.78 -13.28 17.28
C THR A 431 -6.15 -12.67 17.03
N LEU A 432 -7.22 -13.32 17.47
CA LEU A 432 -8.59 -12.80 17.33
C LEU A 432 -8.78 -11.49 18.09
N PHE A 433 -8.31 -11.41 19.32
CA PHE A 433 -8.44 -10.21 20.14
C PHE A 433 -7.68 -9.02 19.54
N TYR A 434 -6.47 -9.27 19.05
CA TYR A 434 -5.66 -8.29 18.34
C TYR A 434 -6.39 -7.76 17.08
N LEU A 435 -6.95 -8.66 16.28
CA LEU A 435 -7.71 -8.27 15.07
C LEU A 435 -8.97 -7.47 15.44
N MET A 436 -9.76 -7.91 16.42
CA MET A 436 -10.94 -7.18 16.90
C MET A 436 -10.60 -5.77 17.37
N MET A 437 -9.54 -5.64 18.17
CA MET A 437 -9.13 -4.34 18.70
C MET A 437 -8.60 -3.41 17.61
N SER A 438 -7.79 -3.91 16.68
CA SER A 438 -7.27 -3.13 15.56
C SER A 438 -8.38 -2.72 14.58
N ALA A 439 -9.31 -3.64 14.26
CA ALA A 439 -10.46 -3.39 13.40
C ALA A 439 -11.44 -2.36 14.00
N SER A 440 -11.54 -2.30 15.34
CA SER A 440 -12.34 -1.28 16.03
C SER A 440 -11.73 0.14 15.99
N GLY A 441 -10.54 0.30 15.38
CA GLY A 441 -9.78 1.55 15.35
C GLY A 441 -9.06 1.84 16.68
N GLY A 442 -8.89 0.84 17.55
CA GLY A 442 -8.05 0.96 18.74
C GLY A 442 -6.57 1.01 18.36
N ALA A 443 -5.78 1.82 19.07
CA ALA A 443 -4.32 1.81 18.95
C ALA A 443 -3.74 0.63 19.75
N ALA A 444 -4.08 -0.59 19.31
CA ALA A 444 -3.56 -1.84 19.84
C ALA A 444 -2.17 -2.11 19.30
N ARG A 445 -1.30 -2.74 20.08
CA ARG A 445 -0.01 -3.29 19.65
C ARG A 445 0.12 -4.67 20.26
N SER A 446 0.46 -5.66 19.45
CA SER A 446 0.69 -7.02 19.94
C SER A 446 2.17 -7.24 20.26
N SER A 447 2.46 -8.17 21.17
CA SER A 447 3.80 -8.74 21.36
C SER A 447 4.84 -7.67 21.69
N VAL A 448 4.48 -6.71 22.56
CA VAL A 448 5.33 -5.56 22.89
C VAL A 448 6.49 -6.03 23.77
N LEU A 449 7.71 -5.96 23.22
CA LEU A 449 8.93 -6.34 23.91
C LEU A 449 9.27 -5.35 25.03
N THR A 450 9.68 -5.88 26.17
CA THR A 450 10.17 -5.13 27.34
C THR A 450 11.50 -5.73 27.79
N SER A 451 12.17 -5.10 28.75
CA SER A 451 13.44 -5.61 29.29
C SER A 451 13.30 -6.93 30.06
N ARG A 452 12.10 -7.27 30.54
CA ARG A 452 11.85 -8.46 31.37
C ARG A 452 10.95 -9.51 30.73
N GLY A 453 10.29 -9.17 29.63
CA GLY A 453 9.40 -10.09 28.95
C GLY A 453 8.68 -9.45 27.77
N ARG A 454 7.51 -9.99 27.43
CA ARG A 454 6.69 -9.53 26.33
C ARG A 454 5.25 -9.36 26.80
N ILE A 455 4.73 -8.15 26.67
CA ILE A 455 3.31 -7.87 26.89
C ILE A 455 2.53 -8.47 25.71
N ASP A 456 1.50 -9.26 25.98
CA ASP A 456 0.68 -9.83 24.91
C ASP A 456 0.03 -8.74 24.06
N MET A 457 -0.66 -7.79 24.70
CA MET A 457 -1.24 -6.66 23.98
C MET A 457 -1.27 -5.37 24.80
N LEU A 458 -0.90 -4.27 24.14
CA LEU A 458 -0.99 -2.92 24.68
C LEU A 458 -2.04 -2.13 23.89
N VAL A 459 -3.01 -1.49 24.55
CA VAL A 459 -3.97 -0.60 23.88
C VAL A 459 -3.85 0.80 24.46
N THR A 460 -3.65 1.79 23.61
CA THR A 460 -3.47 3.18 24.03
C THR A 460 -4.62 4.07 23.57
N PHE A 461 -5.06 4.96 24.45
CA PHE A 461 -6.07 5.98 24.15
C PHE A 461 -5.49 7.34 24.49
N PRO A 462 -5.03 8.12 23.50
CA PRO A 462 -4.51 9.46 23.76
C PRO A 462 -5.64 10.39 24.17
N GLY A 463 -5.45 11.09 25.29
CA GLY A 463 -6.30 12.19 25.74
C GLY A 463 -5.68 13.55 25.38
N LYS A 464 -6.44 14.64 25.61
CA LYS A 464 -5.93 16.02 25.40
C LYS A 464 -4.77 16.38 26.34
N ALA A 465 -4.68 15.70 27.47
CA ALA A 465 -3.58 15.77 28.44
C ALA A 465 -3.12 14.35 28.78
N ALA A 466 -1.92 14.22 29.36
CA ALA A 466 -1.40 12.93 29.82
C ALA A 466 -2.38 12.25 30.81
N SER A 467 -2.94 13.00 31.76
CA SER A 467 -3.94 12.55 32.73
C SER A 467 -5.27 12.08 32.13
N ALA A 468 -5.56 12.50 30.89
CA ALA A 468 -6.73 12.04 30.15
C ALA A 468 -6.40 10.87 29.20
N SER A 469 -5.13 10.47 29.12
CA SER A 469 -4.69 9.35 28.31
C SER A 469 -4.74 8.07 29.12
N LYS A 470 -5.10 6.97 28.45
CA LYS A 470 -5.22 5.65 29.07
C LYS A 470 -4.33 4.64 28.37
N VAL A 471 -3.78 3.71 29.13
CA VAL A 471 -2.99 2.59 28.64
C VAL A 471 -3.55 1.32 29.26
N TYR A 472 -3.93 0.37 28.42
CA TYR A 472 -4.30 -0.98 28.84
C TYR A 472 -3.13 -1.92 28.57
N ILE A 473 -2.66 -2.61 29.60
CA ILE A 473 -1.69 -3.70 29.52
C ILE A 473 -2.49 -4.99 29.69
N ILE A 474 -2.54 -5.81 28.64
CA ILE A 474 -3.43 -6.96 28.55
C ILE A 474 -2.58 -8.22 28.45
N GLU A 475 -2.90 -9.20 29.30
CA GLU A 475 -2.29 -10.52 29.34
C GLU A 475 -3.37 -11.60 29.19
N PHE A 476 -3.13 -12.56 28.30
CA PHE A 476 -4.09 -13.63 28.01
C PHE A 476 -3.69 -14.93 28.70
N LYS A 477 -4.69 -15.73 29.06
CA LYS A 477 -4.52 -17.12 29.50
C LYS A 477 -5.62 -18.00 28.92
N CYS A 478 -5.34 -19.30 28.81
CA CYS A 478 -6.34 -20.32 28.47
C CYS A 478 -6.45 -21.36 29.58
N ASN A 479 -7.68 -21.63 30.03
CA ASN A 479 -8.01 -22.62 31.07
C ASN A 479 -7.18 -22.41 32.37
N GLN A 480 -6.90 -21.15 32.73
CA GLN A 480 -6.21 -20.76 33.96
C GLN A 480 -7.01 -19.68 34.69
N SER A 481 -6.42 -19.01 35.68
CA SER A 481 -7.10 -17.96 36.44
C SER A 481 -6.66 -16.56 35.99
N THR A 482 -7.54 -15.57 36.11
CA THR A 482 -7.24 -14.18 35.80
C THR A 482 -6.17 -13.60 36.72
N GLU A 483 -6.05 -14.09 37.96
CA GLU A 483 -4.98 -13.74 38.90
C GLU A 483 -3.61 -14.19 38.40
N THR A 484 -3.55 -15.29 37.63
CA THR A 484 -2.28 -15.75 37.03
C THR A 484 -1.80 -14.76 35.97
N ALA A 485 -2.71 -14.23 35.16
CA ALA A 485 -2.41 -13.19 34.17
C ALA A 485 -1.94 -11.89 34.86
N LEU A 486 -2.68 -11.40 35.85
CA LEU A 486 -2.31 -10.18 36.60
C LEU A 486 -0.98 -10.35 37.34
N ARG A 487 -0.74 -11.51 37.96
CA ARG A 487 0.54 -11.80 38.62
C ARG A 487 1.71 -11.76 37.65
N GLN A 488 1.53 -12.23 36.41
CA GLN A 488 2.56 -12.13 35.38
C GLN A 488 2.85 -10.67 35.02
N ILE A 489 1.82 -9.85 34.83
CA ILE A 489 1.98 -8.41 34.55
C ILE A 489 2.82 -7.73 35.64
N HIS A 490 2.51 -7.98 36.91
CA HIS A 490 3.24 -7.46 38.06
C HIS A 490 4.68 -7.99 38.15
N ALA A 491 4.85 -9.31 38.05
CA ALA A 491 6.16 -9.95 38.17
C ALA A 491 7.16 -9.48 37.09
N GLN A 492 6.66 -9.20 35.89
CA GLN A 492 7.49 -8.71 34.79
C GLN A 492 7.63 -7.19 34.76
N GLY A 493 6.96 -6.45 35.65
CA GLY A 493 7.06 -4.99 35.72
C GLY A 493 6.54 -4.29 34.46
N TYR A 494 5.54 -4.85 33.78
CA TYR A 494 5.06 -4.31 32.50
C TYR A 494 4.49 -2.88 32.59
N ALA A 495 4.06 -2.46 33.79
CA ALA A 495 3.59 -1.11 34.04
C ALA A 495 4.71 -0.07 34.25
N GLU A 496 5.94 -0.51 34.58
CA GLU A 496 7.08 0.36 34.91
C GLU A 496 7.33 1.47 33.85
N PRO A 497 7.27 1.20 32.52
CA PRO A 497 7.48 2.24 31.51
C PRO A 497 6.44 3.37 31.51
N PHE A 498 5.33 3.22 32.24
CA PHE A 498 4.21 4.15 32.25
C PHE A 498 3.99 4.86 33.58
N GLN A 499 4.70 4.48 34.66
CA GLN A 499 4.47 4.98 36.02
C GLN A 499 4.57 6.52 36.14
N ASP A 500 5.55 7.14 35.48
CA ASP A 500 5.73 8.60 35.49
C ASP A 500 5.12 9.30 34.26
N SER A 501 4.36 8.58 33.44
CA SER A 501 3.81 9.14 32.20
C SER A 501 2.62 10.08 32.43
N GLY A 502 2.09 10.12 33.66
CA GLY A 502 0.86 10.82 34.01
C GLY A 502 -0.40 10.22 33.38
N LYS A 503 -0.30 9.05 32.73
CA LYS A 503 -1.41 8.34 32.09
C LYS A 503 -2.08 7.42 33.09
N LYS A 504 -3.38 7.17 32.91
CA LYS A 504 -4.07 6.09 33.64
C LYS A 504 -3.64 4.73 33.09
N VAL A 505 -3.02 3.89 33.91
CA VAL A 505 -2.52 2.57 33.50
C VAL A 505 -3.43 1.49 34.08
N ILE A 506 -4.06 0.73 33.20
CA ILE A 506 -5.03 -0.32 33.54
C ILE A 506 -4.42 -1.66 33.16
N LEU A 507 -4.35 -2.57 34.12
CA LEU A 507 -3.90 -3.95 33.94
C LEU A 507 -5.13 -4.81 33.73
N LEU A 508 -5.12 -5.66 32.71
CA LEU A 508 -6.26 -6.50 32.36
C LEU A 508 -5.80 -7.95 32.12
N GLY A 509 -6.22 -8.84 33.01
CA GLY A 509 -6.05 -10.28 32.84
C GLY A 509 -7.30 -10.88 32.21
N ILE A 510 -7.15 -11.66 31.13
CA ILE A 510 -8.28 -12.30 30.43
C ILE A 510 -8.04 -13.80 30.36
N ASN A 511 -8.99 -14.59 30.87
CA ASN A 511 -8.98 -16.04 30.72
C ASN A 511 -10.02 -16.50 29.69
N PHE A 512 -9.56 -17.29 28.73
CA PHE A 512 -10.41 -17.97 27.77
C PHE A 512 -10.59 -19.44 28.17
N ASP A 513 -11.79 -19.95 27.98
CA ASP A 513 -12.06 -21.37 28.07
C ASP A 513 -12.06 -21.98 26.65
N THR A 514 -11.19 -22.96 26.44
CA THR A 514 -11.00 -23.59 25.12
C THR A 514 -12.17 -24.49 24.70
N GLU A 515 -12.93 -25.01 25.65
CA GLU A 515 -14.13 -25.83 25.44
C GLU A 515 -15.37 -24.98 25.20
N LEU A 516 -15.59 -23.93 26.01
CA LEU A 516 -16.63 -22.91 25.82
C LEU A 516 -16.37 -22.03 24.59
N ARG A 517 -15.11 -21.99 24.14
CA ARG A 517 -14.64 -21.22 22.97
C ARG A 517 -14.84 -19.72 23.14
N ASN A 518 -14.75 -19.24 24.37
CA ASN A 518 -15.13 -17.88 24.72
C ASN A 518 -14.33 -17.35 25.91
N VAL A 519 -14.48 -16.06 26.20
CA VAL A 519 -14.00 -15.45 27.45
C VAL A 519 -14.80 -16.04 28.60
N GLU A 520 -14.12 -16.74 29.51
CA GLU A 520 -14.69 -17.29 30.74
C GLU A 520 -14.70 -16.23 31.84
N ALA A 521 -13.56 -15.56 32.04
CA ALA A 521 -13.37 -14.58 33.10
C ALA A 521 -12.39 -13.48 32.69
N TRP A 522 -12.54 -12.31 33.32
CA TRP A 522 -11.61 -11.19 33.20
C TRP A 522 -11.48 -10.47 34.54
N ALA A 523 -10.32 -9.89 34.81
CA ALA A 523 -10.07 -9.08 35.99
C ALA A 523 -9.26 -7.82 35.63
N MET A 524 -9.58 -6.71 36.28
CA MET A 524 -8.92 -5.42 36.06
C MET A 524 -8.31 -4.86 37.34
N GLU A 525 -7.16 -4.22 37.20
CA GLU A 525 -6.50 -3.45 38.27
C GLU A 525 -5.97 -2.12 37.68
N GLU A 526 -5.89 -1.08 38.50
CA GLU A 526 -5.16 0.14 38.15
C GLU A 526 -3.77 0.06 38.77
N ALA A 527 -2.73 0.38 37.99
CA ALA A 527 -1.32 0.14 38.34
C ALA A 527 -0.75 1.15 39.33
#